data_AF-A0A7M5XDB8-F1
#
_entry.id   AF-A0A7M5XDB8-F1
#
_cell.length_a   1.000
_cell.length_b   1.000
_cell.length_c   1.000
_cell.angle_alpha   90.00
_cell.angle_beta   90.00
_cell.angle_gamma   90.00
#
_symmetry.space_group_name_H-M   'P 1'
#
loop_
_entity.id
_entity.type
_entity.pdbx_description
1 polymer ?
#
loop_
_entity_poly.entity_id
_entity_poly.type
_entity_poly.pdbx_seq_one_letter_code
_entity_poly.pdbx_strand_id
1 'polypeptide(L)'
;MSRRDLLSRHETVAKFDGLEQQQCFFMTAFCPDQCGHGGTNGVFSVVKYLNYEKPGEYGDEKGEKHYVRVTDPVEASGLTPERKSVLESLKGGDYVLLSWNHDYVHTEGCSSPQRPITKLVKISKEEADEM
;
A
#
# COMPACT_ATOMS: atom_id res chain seq x y z
N MET A 1 3.46 2.34 -24.96
CA MET A 1 2.73 3.26 -24.05
C MET A 1 2.05 2.41 -23.01
N SER A 2 2.40 2.53 -21.73
CA SER A 2 1.70 1.84 -20.66
C SER A 2 0.38 2.55 -20.37
N ARG A 3 -0.72 1.81 -20.33
CA ARG A 3 -2.05 2.33 -19.95
C ARG A 3 -2.31 1.99 -18.50
N ARG A 4 -2.83 2.95 -17.72
CA ARG A 4 -3.24 2.74 -16.33
C ARG A 4 -4.72 3.07 -16.22
N ASP A 5 -5.51 2.09 -15.79
CA ASP A 5 -6.93 2.28 -15.53
C ASP A 5 -7.15 2.29 -14.02
N LEU A 6 -7.56 3.44 -13.48
CA LEU A 6 -7.87 3.59 -12.05
C LEU A 6 -9.13 2.77 -11.74
N LEU A 7 -8.98 1.74 -10.91
CA LEU A 7 -10.08 0.88 -10.49
C LEU A 7 -10.74 1.36 -9.19
N SER A 8 -9.91 1.77 -8.22
CA SER A 8 -10.40 2.35 -6.97
C SER A 8 -9.40 3.31 -6.36
N ARG A 9 -9.89 4.37 -5.72
CA ARG A 9 -9.11 5.31 -4.91
C ARG A 9 -9.56 5.20 -3.47
N HIS A 10 -8.58 5.13 -2.58
CA HIS A 10 -8.78 5.01 -1.15
C HIS A 10 -8.04 6.15 -0.46
N GLU A 11 -8.73 6.87 0.41
CA GLU A 11 -8.16 7.90 1.26
C GLU A 11 -8.63 7.65 2.69
N THR A 12 -7.68 7.38 3.56
CA THR A 12 -7.98 6.87 4.89
C THR A 12 -7.06 7.47 5.93
N VAL A 13 -7.56 7.50 7.15
CA VAL A 13 -6.74 7.57 8.35
C VAL A 13 -6.43 6.14 8.75
N ALA A 14 -5.16 5.78 8.74
CA ALA A 14 -4.68 4.49 9.14
C ALA A 14 -3.71 4.60 10.31
N LYS A 15 -3.62 3.56 11.10
CA LYS A 15 -2.66 3.41 12.18
C LYS A 15 -1.58 2.45 11.71
N PHE A 16 -0.33 2.85 11.85
CA PHE A 16 0.79 1.98 11.54
C PHE A 16 0.94 0.94 12.66
N ASP A 17 0.76 -0.34 12.36
CA ASP A 17 0.95 -1.42 13.33
C ASP A 17 2.42 -1.82 13.45
N GLY A 18 3.16 -1.74 12.34
CA GLY A 18 4.58 -2.04 12.30
C GLY A 18 5.01 -2.70 11.00
N LEU A 19 6.23 -3.23 11.02
CA LEU A 19 6.81 -4.01 9.94
C LEU A 19 6.67 -5.49 10.26
N GLU A 20 5.92 -6.22 9.44
CA GLU A 20 5.78 -7.68 9.53
C GLU A 20 6.64 -8.34 8.46
N GLN A 21 7.44 -9.34 8.84
CA GLN A 21 8.11 -10.18 7.86
C GLN A 21 7.18 -11.29 7.40
N GLN A 22 6.77 -11.21 6.13
CA GLN A 22 6.06 -12.30 5.47
C GLN A 22 7.08 -13.32 4.96
N GLN A 23 7.01 -14.54 5.49
CA GLN A 23 7.81 -15.65 4.97
C GLN A 23 7.31 -16.07 3.59
N CYS A 24 8.23 -16.30 2.64
CA CYS A 24 7.89 -16.92 1.36
C CYS A 24 7.47 -18.37 1.66
N PHE A 25 6.28 -18.81 1.22
CA PHE A 25 5.79 -20.18 1.49
C PHE A 25 6.50 -21.28 0.68
N PHE A 26 7.61 -20.96 0.01
CA PHE A 26 8.41 -21.90 -0.80
C PHE A 26 7.61 -22.66 -1.89
N MET A 27 6.48 -22.11 -2.33
CA MET A 27 5.57 -22.77 -3.26
C MET A 27 5.97 -22.61 -4.74
N THR A 28 7.11 -21.99 -5.02
CA THR A 28 7.59 -21.78 -6.40
C THR A 28 9.04 -22.25 -6.54
N ALA A 29 9.43 -22.66 -7.75
CA ALA A 29 10.80 -23.10 -8.04
C ALA A 29 11.86 -22.00 -7.87
N PHE A 30 11.46 -20.74 -7.72
CA PHE A 30 12.34 -19.58 -7.53
C PHE A 30 12.58 -19.23 -6.05
N CYS A 31 11.98 -19.94 -5.11
CA CYS A 31 12.26 -19.76 -3.67
C CYS A 31 13.64 -20.38 -3.31
N PRO A 32 14.40 -19.86 -2.32
CA PRO A 32 14.06 -18.79 -1.36
C PRO A 32 14.29 -17.37 -1.88
N ASP A 33 15.41 -17.15 -2.58
CA ASP A 33 15.99 -15.81 -2.75
C ASP A 33 15.51 -15.08 -4.01
N GLN A 34 14.89 -15.79 -4.95
CA GLN A 34 14.47 -15.23 -6.24
C GLN A 34 12.94 -15.14 -6.39
N CYS A 35 12.15 -15.58 -5.39
CA CYS A 35 10.69 -15.57 -5.49
C CYS A 35 10.10 -14.15 -5.41
N GLY A 36 10.72 -13.25 -4.64
CA GLY A 36 10.16 -11.92 -4.35
C GLY A 36 8.80 -11.94 -3.62
N HIS A 37 8.30 -13.12 -3.22
CA HIS A 37 7.02 -13.28 -2.54
C HIS A 37 7.13 -13.15 -1.01
N GLY A 38 8.32 -13.35 -0.45
CA GLY A 38 8.63 -13.05 0.94
C GLY A 38 9.25 -11.66 1.06
N GLY A 39 9.07 -11.01 2.21
CA GLY A 39 9.63 -9.68 2.44
C GLY A 39 9.06 -8.96 3.65
N THR A 40 9.54 -7.73 3.87
CA THR A 40 9.04 -6.85 4.92
C THR A 40 7.84 -6.07 4.41
N ASN A 41 6.69 -6.28 5.05
CA ASN A 41 5.45 -5.57 4.79
C ASN A 41 5.20 -4.54 5.91
N GLY A 42 4.97 -3.29 5.56
CA GLY A 42 4.35 -2.32 6.45
C GLY A 42 2.85 -2.63 6.57
N VAL A 43 2.41 -2.86 7.80
CA VAL A 43 1.01 -3.14 8.12
C VAL A 43 0.36 -1.86 8.64
N PHE A 44 -0.73 -1.47 8.02
CA PHE A 44 -1.52 -0.31 8.39
C PHE A 44 -2.96 -0.73 8.66
N SER A 45 -3.44 -0.57 9.89
CA SER A 45 -4.86 -0.75 10.21
C SER A 45 -5.63 0.51 9.89
N VAL A 46 -6.58 0.43 8.96
CA VAL A 46 -7.45 1.53 8.60
C VAL A 46 -8.40 1.83 9.76
N VAL A 47 -8.30 3.04 10.30
CA VAL A 47 -9.15 3.52 11.40
C VAL A 47 -10.42 4.15 10.83
N LYS A 48 -10.28 4.98 9.78
CA LYS A 48 -11.40 5.71 9.19
C LYS A 48 -11.16 5.93 7.70
N TYR A 49 -12.23 5.80 6.91
CA TYR A 49 -12.24 6.20 5.49
C TYR A 49 -12.67 7.66 5.38
N LEU A 50 -11.83 8.49 4.79
CA LEU A 50 -12.14 9.88 4.48
C LEU A 50 -12.81 9.98 3.11
N ASN A 51 -12.23 9.32 2.11
CA ASN A 51 -12.78 9.25 0.78
C ASN A 51 -12.56 7.86 0.17
N TYR A 52 -13.54 7.39 -0.58
CA TYR A 52 -13.49 6.10 -1.26
C TYR A 52 -14.26 6.21 -2.57
N GLU A 53 -13.57 5.93 -3.67
CA GLU A 53 -14.13 5.98 -5.01
C GLU A 53 -13.80 4.67 -5.72
N LYS A 54 -14.82 3.98 -6.26
CA LYS A 54 -14.66 2.74 -7.03
C LYS A 54 -15.23 2.91 -8.43
N PRO A 55 -14.53 3.60 -9.33
CA PRO A 55 -14.97 3.74 -10.72
C PRO A 55 -14.92 2.42 -11.51
N GLY A 56 -14.06 1.47 -11.15
CA GLY A 56 -13.91 0.19 -11.83
C GLY A 56 -14.62 -0.97 -11.12
N GLU A 57 -15.26 -1.86 -11.87
CA GLU A 57 -15.94 -3.05 -11.34
C GLU A 57 -15.01 -3.93 -10.47
N TYR A 58 -13.73 -4.03 -10.88
CA TYR A 58 -12.69 -4.81 -10.21
C TYR A 58 -11.87 -4.04 -9.14
N GLY A 59 -12.28 -2.83 -8.78
CA GLY A 59 -11.63 -2.08 -7.70
C GLY A 59 -11.76 -2.74 -6.33
N ASP A 60 -10.77 -2.51 -5.47
CA ASP A 60 -10.76 -3.04 -4.10
C ASP A 60 -11.90 -2.42 -3.29
N GLU A 61 -12.54 -3.23 -2.45
CA GLU A 61 -13.53 -2.77 -1.47
C GLU A 61 -12.84 -2.09 -0.29
N LYS A 62 -13.63 -1.47 0.60
CA LYS A 62 -13.10 -0.89 1.84
C LYS A 62 -12.52 -2.01 2.71
N GLY A 63 -11.21 -2.01 2.90
CA GLY A 63 -10.50 -2.93 3.79
C GLY A 63 -10.20 -2.31 5.15
N GLU A 64 -10.10 -3.14 6.17
CA GLU A 64 -9.67 -2.74 7.52
C GLU A 64 -8.15 -2.71 7.67
N LYS A 65 -7.42 -3.37 6.76
CA LYS A 65 -5.95 -3.43 6.78
C LYS A 65 -5.38 -3.21 5.40
N HIS A 66 -4.31 -2.43 5.34
CA HIS A 66 -3.54 -2.21 4.14
C HIS A 66 -2.11 -2.71 4.36
N TYR A 67 -1.61 -3.49 3.41
CA TYR A 67 -0.29 -4.09 3.46
C TYR A 67 0.56 -3.49 2.34
N VAL A 68 1.72 -2.97 2.71
CA VAL A 68 2.64 -2.32 1.79
C VAL A 68 3.96 -3.05 1.84
N ARG A 69 4.39 -3.67 0.76
CA ARG A 69 5.70 -4.31 0.73
C ARG A 69 6.80 -3.26 0.54
N VAL A 70 7.76 -3.20 1.47
CA VAL A 70 8.84 -2.20 1.48
C VAL A 70 9.90 -2.48 0.40
N THR A 71 9.96 -3.72 -0.09
CA THR A 71 10.86 -4.14 -1.16
C THR A 71 10.29 -3.93 -2.56
N ASP A 72 8.99 -3.61 -2.69
CA ASP A 72 8.36 -3.38 -4.00
C ASP A 72 8.84 -2.07 -4.63
N PRO A 73 9.00 -2.02 -5.97
CA PRO A 73 9.46 -0.82 -6.66
C PRO A 73 8.48 0.34 -6.46
N VAL A 74 9.00 1.58 -6.52
CA VAL A 74 8.23 2.82 -6.32
C VAL A 74 7.01 2.90 -7.23
N GLU A 75 7.11 2.36 -8.45
CA GLU A 75 6.01 2.36 -9.41
C GLU A 75 4.81 1.51 -8.93
N ALA A 76 5.08 0.38 -8.26
CA ALA A 76 4.05 -0.55 -7.80
C ALA A 76 3.53 -0.21 -6.39
N SER A 77 4.41 0.21 -5.48
CA SER A 77 4.08 0.51 -4.08
C SER A 77 3.80 1.99 -3.82
N GLY A 78 4.24 2.89 -4.69
CA GLY A 78 4.20 4.34 -4.43
C GLY A 78 5.12 4.77 -3.29
N LEU A 79 6.01 3.91 -2.79
CA LEU A 79 6.98 4.28 -1.75
C LEU A 79 8.14 5.06 -2.34
N THR A 80 7.95 6.36 -2.57
CA THR A 80 9.05 7.26 -2.89
C THR A 80 10.07 7.27 -1.74
N PRO A 81 11.35 7.61 -2.00
CA PRO A 81 12.37 7.65 -0.94
C PRO A 81 11.95 8.52 0.26
N GLU A 82 11.21 9.60 0.02
CA GLU A 82 10.63 10.44 1.08
C GLU A 82 9.60 9.68 1.94
N ARG A 83 8.67 8.96 1.30
CA ARG A 83 7.65 8.16 2.00
C ARG A 83 8.26 6.98 2.72
N LYS A 84 9.31 6.38 2.16
CA LYS A 84 10.08 5.32 2.81
C LYS A 84 10.75 5.85 4.09
N SER A 85 11.34 7.04 4.04
CA SER A 85 11.92 7.69 5.23
C SER A 85 10.86 8.00 6.30
N VAL A 86 9.65 8.42 5.89
CA VAL A 86 8.51 8.55 6.81
C VAL A 86 8.19 7.19 7.43
N LEU A 87 8.05 6.14 6.61
CA LEU A 87 7.72 4.79 7.06
C LEU A 87 8.77 4.20 8.04
N GLU A 88 10.05 4.46 7.80
CA GLU A 88 11.15 4.08 8.70
C GLU A 88 11.14 4.89 10.01
N SER A 89 10.61 6.11 9.99
CA SER A 89 10.47 6.98 11.16
C SER A 89 9.20 6.70 11.97
N LEU A 90 8.21 6.00 11.39
CA LEU A 90 6.98 5.62 12.06
C LEU A 90 7.24 4.50 13.06
N LYS A 91 6.59 4.60 14.22
CA LYS A 91 6.56 3.53 15.22
C LYS A 91 5.17 2.91 15.25
N GLY A 92 5.12 1.61 15.57
CA GLY A 92 3.85 0.91 15.78
C GLY A 92 3.01 1.66 16.81
N GLY A 93 1.83 2.12 16.40
CA GLY A 93 0.98 3.02 17.19
C GLY A 93 0.71 4.38 16.56
N ASP A 94 1.56 4.85 15.66
CA ASP A 94 1.42 6.16 15.02
C ASP A 94 0.24 6.21 14.05
N TYR A 95 -0.42 7.36 13.96
CA TYR A 95 -1.47 7.61 12.99
C TYR A 95 -0.87 8.23 11.73
N VAL A 96 -1.39 7.82 10.59
CA VAL A 96 -0.98 8.30 9.27
C VAL A 96 -2.20 8.55 8.40
N LEU A 97 -2.10 9.58 7.59
CA LEU A 97 -2.97 9.76 6.45
C LEU A 97 -2.42 8.90 5.31
N LEU A 98 -3.16 7.84 4.99
CA LEU A 98 -2.80 6.87 3.97
C LEU A 98 -3.81 6.95 2.82
N SER A 99 -3.33 7.37 1.66
CA SER A 99 -4.08 7.31 0.41
C SER A 99 -3.36 6.41 -0.58
N TRP A 100 -4.09 5.49 -1.20
CA TRP A 100 -3.59 4.62 -2.26
C TRP A 100 -4.60 4.50 -3.38
N ASN A 101 -4.07 4.26 -4.57
CA ASN A 101 -4.87 3.89 -5.72
C ASN A 101 -4.77 2.39 -5.95
N HIS A 102 -5.77 1.83 -6.61
CA HIS A 102 -5.68 0.54 -7.25
C HIS A 102 -5.73 0.82 -8.75
N ASP A 103 -4.57 0.77 -9.38
CA ASP A 103 -4.40 1.02 -10.80
C ASP A 103 -4.15 -0.32 -11.50
N TYR A 104 -4.95 -0.62 -12.52
CA TYR A 104 -4.67 -1.76 -13.39
C TYR A 104 -3.73 -1.29 -14.49
N VAL A 105 -2.48 -1.77 -14.45
CA VAL A 105 -1.42 -1.30 -15.34
C VAL A 105 -1.22 -2.31 -16.45
N HIS A 106 -1.38 -1.84 -17.69
CA HIS A 106 -1.10 -2.58 -18.91
C HIS A 106 0.28 -2.19 -19.44
N THR A 107 1.24 -3.11 -19.34
CA THR A 107 2.60 -2.98 -19.89
C THR A 107 2.76 -4.02 -21.00
N GLU A 108 3.69 -3.84 -21.94
CA GLU A 108 3.80 -4.64 -23.17
C GLU A 108 3.68 -6.17 -22.94
N GLY A 109 2.49 -6.72 -23.17
CA GLY A 109 2.16 -8.15 -23.00
C GLY A 109 1.76 -8.60 -21.58
N CYS A 110 1.84 -7.75 -20.56
CA CYS A 110 1.52 -8.10 -19.17
C CYS A 110 0.65 -7.03 -18.50
N SER A 111 -0.44 -7.46 -17.87
CA SER A 111 -1.32 -6.57 -17.11
C SER A 111 -1.32 -7.01 -15.65
N SER A 112 -1.07 -6.08 -14.74
CA SER A 112 -1.03 -6.38 -13.31
C SER A 112 -1.67 -5.28 -12.47
N PRO A 113 -2.37 -5.63 -11.39
CA PRO A 113 -2.87 -4.66 -10.43
C PRO A 113 -1.69 -4.08 -9.65
N GLN A 114 -1.55 -2.76 -9.66
CA GLN A 114 -0.62 -2.03 -8.83
C GLN A 114 -1.42 -1.24 -7.80
N ARG A 115 -0.86 -1.13 -6.59
CA ARG A 115 -1.50 -0.41 -5.48
C ARG A 115 -0.61 0.72 -4.98
N PRO A 116 -0.28 1.71 -5.82
CA PRO A 116 0.65 2.75 -5.43
C PRO A 116 0.03 3.65 -4.35
N ILE A 117 0.78 3.86 -3.28
CA ILE A 117 0.48 4.88 -2.29
C ILE A 117 0.64 6.24 -2.98
N THR A 118 -0.40 7.06 -2.92
CA THR A 118 -0.41 8.43 -3.45
C THR A 118 -0.15 9.46 -2.35
N LYS A 119 -0.43 9.12 -1.08
CA LYS A 119 -0.18 9.99 0.05
C LYS A 119 0.16 9.17 1.29
N LEU A 120 1.27 9.52 1.94
CA LEU A 120 1.66 8.97 3.23
C LEU A 120 2.21 10.12 4.06
N VAL A 121 1.45 10.54 5.06
CA VAL A 121 1.82 11.64 5.96
C VAL A 121 1.53 11.21 7.39
N LYS A 122 2.50 11.39 8.29
CA LYS A 122 2.27 11.20 9.72
C LYS A 122 1.34 12.29 10.24
N ILE A 123 0.29 11.89 10.95
CA ILE A 123 -0.65 12.81 11.58
C ILE A 123 -0.69 12.55 13.09
N SER A 124 -1.04 13.58 13.85
CA SER A 124 -1.32 13.42 15.28
C SER A 124 -2.64 12.68 15.51
N LYS A 125 -2.84 12.17 16.72
CA LYS A 125 -4.10 11.52 17.09
C LYS A 125 -5.28 12.51 17.05
N GLU A 126 -5.03 13.78 17.34
CA GLU A 126 -6.03 14.85 17.30
C GLU A 126 -6.51 15.08 15.85
N GLU A 127 -5.58 15.20 14.91
CA GLU A 127 -5.91 15.33 13.48
C GLU A 127 -6.65 14.09 12.94
N ALA A 128 -6.32 12.90 13.44
CA ALA A 128 -7.01 11.66 13.07
C ALA A 128 -8.48 11.61 13.54
N ASP A 129 -8.83 12.32 14.61
CA ASP A 129 -10.19 12.37 15.17
C ASP A 129 -11.04 13.47 14.50
N GLU A 130 -10.41 14.60 14.15
CA GLU A 130 -11.07 15.74 13.50
C GLU A 130 -11.40 15.53 12.02
N MET A 131 -10.67 14.65 11.31
CA MET A 131 -10.93 14.28 9.90
C MET A 131 -11.97 13.16 9.81
#